data_AF-A0A2V7TZ10-F1
#
_entry.id   AF-A0A2V7TZ10-F1
#
_cell.length_a   1.000
_cell.length_b   1.000
_cell.length_c   1.000
_cell.angle_alpha   90.00
_cell.angle_beta   90.00
_cell.angle_gamma   90.00
#
_symmetry.space_group_name_H-M   'P 1'
#
loop_
_entity.id
_entity.type
_entity.pdbx_description
1 polymer ?
#
loop_
_entity_poly.entity_id
_entity_poly.type
_entity_poly.pdbx_seq_one_letter_code
_entity_poly.pdbx_strand_id
1 'polypeptide(L)' 'MPRLVEARYVRDYVLWLRFSDGSRGEVDLAGELDGPVFEPLRDPLYFRSFVLHAELHTVVWPNGADLAPEFLYERIRVPA' A
#
# COMPACT_ATOMS: atom_id res chain seq x y z
N MET A 1 -12.71 10.91 3.10
CA MET A 1 -11.41 10.74 2.41
C MET A 1 -11.63 9.84 1.21
N PRO A 2 -10.88 10.00 0.10
CA PRO A 2 -11.01 9.15 -1.07
C PRO A 2 -10.78 7.69 -0.70
N ARG A 3 -11.53 6.76 -1.29
CA ARG A 3 -11.39 5.32 -1.02
C ARG A 3 -10.35 4.72 -1.96
N LEU A 4 -9.46 3.87 -1.47
CA LEU A 4 -8.59 3.08 -2.33
C LEU A 4 -9.44 2.08 -3.11
N VAL A 5 -9.37 2.14 -4.44
CA VAL A 5 -10.16 1.28 -5.35
C VAL A 5 -9.29 0.34 -6.17
N GLU A 6 -7.98 0.55 -6.18
CA GLU A 6 -7.04 -0.31 -6.87
C GLU A 6 -5.65 -0.20 -6.27
N ALA A 7 -4.97 -1.33 -6.16
CA ALA A 7 -3.58 -1.41 -5.72
C ALA A 7 -2.84 -2.45 -6.57
N ARG A 8 -1.63 -2.13 -7.01
CA ARG A 8 -0.80 -3.00 -7.85
C ARG A 8 0.65 -2.96 -7.39
N TYR A 9 1.30 -4.11 -7.36
CA TYR A 9 2.74 -4.18 -7.13
C TYR A 9 3.49 -3.56 -8.30
N VAL A 10 4.52 -2.75 -8.02
CA VAL A 10 5.40 -2.20 -9.06
C VAL A 10 6.79 -2.82 -9.00
N ARG A 11 7.52 -2.58 -7.90
CA ARG A 11 8.90 -3.03 -7.67
C ARG A 11 9.22 -2.92 -6.19
N ASP A 12 10.24 -3.62 -5.70
CA ASP A 12 10.73 -3.53 -4.31
C ASP A 12 9.60 -3.43 -3.27
N TYR A 13 9.45 -2.27 -2.62
CA TYR A 13 8.36 -1.95 -1.68
C TYR A 13 7.42 -0.85 -2.21
N VAL A 14 7.34 -0.74 -3.54
CA VAL A 14 6.56 0.27 -4.25
C VAL A 14 5.25 -0.32 -4.73
N LEU A 15 4.15 0.33 -4.36
CA LEU A 15 2.81 0.04 -4.83
C LEU A 15 2.30 1.18 -5.70
N TRP A 16 1.57 0.85 -6.76
CA TRP A 16 0.76 1.79 -7.50
C TRP A 16 -0.66 1.75 -6.98
N LEU A 17 -1.22 2.91 -6.64
CA LEU A 17 -2.51 3.06 -6.02
C LEU A 17 -3.43 3.93 -6.87
N ARG A 18 -4.73 3.64 -6.85
CA ARG A 18 -5.78 4.52 -7.40
C ARG A 18 -6.91 4.69 -6.40
N PHE A 19 -7.32 5.93 -6.23
CA PHE A 19 -8.40 6.34 -5.35
C PHE A 19 -9.66 6.69 -6.13
N SER A 20 -10.80 6.69 -5.42
CA SER A 20 -12.13 6.89 -5.99
C SER A 20 -12.36 8.28 -6.59
N ASP A 21 -11.55 9.27 -6.23
CA ASP A 21 -11.57 10.64 -6.73
C ASP A 21 -10.76 10.81 -8.04
N GLY A 22 -10.10 9.74 -8.51
CA GLY A 22 -9.23 9.75 -9.68
C GLY A 22 -7.75 9.94 -9.37
N SER A 23 -7.39 10.29 -8.13
CA SER A 23 -6.01 10.42 -7.67
C SER A 23 -5.30 9.07 -7.77
N ARG A 24 -4.09 9.06 -8.34
CA ARG A 24 -3.33 7.83 -8.59
C ARG A 24 -1.83 8.09 -8.68
N GLY A 25 -1.04 7.08 -8.37
CA GLY A 25 0.41 7.16 -8.46
C GLY A 25 1.12 6.09 -7.63
N GLU A 26 2.43 6.22 -7.53
CA GLU A 26 3.29 5.27 -6.83
C GLU A 26 3.53 5.72 -5.38
N VAL A 27 3.55 4.77 -4.45
CA VAL A 27 3.95 4.97 -3.06
C VAL A 27 5.12 4.03 -2.75
N ASP A 28 6.20 4.58 -2.22
CA ASP A 28 7.34 3.81 -1.72
C ASP A 28 7.15 3.58 -0.22
N LEU A 29 7.06 2.30 0.17
CA LEU A 29 6.82 1.87 1.54
C LEU A 29 8.09 1.35 2.22
N ALA A 30 9.25 1.37 1.56
CA ALA A 30 10.49 0.78 2.09
C ALA A 30 10.89 1.34 3.46
N GLY A 31 10.67 2.64 3.67
CA GLY A 31 10.99 3.35 4.92
C GLY A 31 9.91 3.26 6.00
N GLU A 32 8.84 2.49 5.77
CA GLU A 32 7.64 2.47 6.63
C GLU A 32 7.40 1.07 7.21
N LEU A 33 8.31 0.11 6.97
CA LEU A 33 8.23 -1.28 7.42
C LEU A 33 8.92 -1.49 8.78
N ASP A 34 8.62 -0.62 9.74
CA ASP A 34 9.20 -0.65 11.08
C ASP A 34 8.27 -1.29 12.11
N GLY A 35 8.79 -2.26 12.87
CA GLY A 35 8.08 -2.94 13.94
C GLY A 35 7.78 -4.42 13.66
N PRO A 36 7.44 -5.19 14.71
CA PRO A 36 7.35 -6.65 14.63
C PRO A 36 6.28 -7.15 13.66
N VAL A 37 5.18 -6.40 13.48
CA VAL A 37 4.14 -6.74 12.50
C VAL A 37 4.60 -6.52 11.05
N PHE A 38 5.58 -5.65 10.82
CA PHE A 38 6.10 -5.35 9.48
C PHE A 38 7.37 -6.12 9.14
N GLU A 39 8.00 -6.83 10.08
CA GLU A 39 9.19 -7.65 9.81
C GLU A 39 9.02 -8.64 8.65
N PRO A 40 7.91 -9.38 8.51
CA PRO A 40 7.71 -10.27 7.38
C PRO A 40 7.63 -9.54 6.03
N LEU A 41 7.18 -8.27 6.04
CA LEU A 41 7.06 -7.46 4.83
C LEU A 41 8.43 -7.05 4.27
N ARG A 42 9.53 -7.25 5.00
CA ARG A 42 10.90 -7.06 4.50
C ARG A 42 11.34 -8.15 3.52
N ASP A 43 10.56 -9.23 3.38
CA ASP A 43 10.71 -10.15 2.26
C ASP A 43 9.87 -9.63 1.08
N PRO A 44 10.49 -9.28 -0.07
CA PRO A 44 9.75 -8.82 -1.25
C PRO A 44 8.69 -9.80 -1.76
N LEU A 45 8.87 -11.11 -1.56
CA LEU A 45 7.87 -12.11 -1.93
C LEU A 45 6.64 -12.05 -1.02
N TYR A 46 6.86 -11.83 0.27
CA TYR A 46 5.76 -11.63 1.24
C TYR A 46 5.08 -10.28 1.03
N PHE A 47 5.86 -9.22 0.76
CA PHE A 47 5.32 -7.91 0.44
C PHE A 47 4.36 -7.94 -0.75
N ARG A 48 4.66 -8.75 -1.78
CA ARG A 48 3.80 -8.94 -2.96
C ARG A 48 2.47 -9.63 -2.67
N SER A 49 2.31 -10.31 -1.53
CA SER A 49 1.08 -11.02 -1.18
C SER A 49 0.01 -10.12 -0.58
N PHE A 50 0.14 -8.79 -0.71
CA PHE A 50 -0.87 -7.85 -0.25
C PHE A 50 -2.19 -8.04 -1.01
N VAL A 51 -3.29 -7.68 -0.36
CA VAL A 51 -4.62 -7.65 -0.96
C VAL A 51 -5.31 -6.32 -0.66
N LEU A 52 -6.15 -5.86 -1.59
CA LEU A 52 -7.03 -4.71 -1.35
C LEU A 52 -8.23 -5.16 -0.50
N HIS A 53 -8.31 -4.65 0.73
CA HIS A 53 -9.44 -4.89 1.62
C HIS A 53 -10.62 -3.99 1.22
N ALA A 54 -11.69 -4.60 0.72
CA ALA A 54 -12.84 -3.87 0.17
C ALA A 54 -13.57 -3.00 1.20
N GLU A 55 -13.64 -3.42 2.47
CA GLU A 55 -14.33 -2.67 3.53
C GLU A 55 -13.47 -1.57 4.17
N LEU A 56 -12.19 -1.86 4.45
CA LEU A 56 -11.24 -0.90 5.02
C LEU A 56 -10.69 0.07 3.97
N HIS A 57 -10.93 -0.20 2.68
CA HIS A 57 -10.40 0.57 1.56
C HIS A 57 -8.89 0.79 1.64
N THR A 58 -8.16 -0.28 1.99
CA THR A 58 -6.70 -0.25 2.11
C THR A 58 -6.02 -1.56 1.71
N VAL A 59 -4.68 -1.57 1.63
CA VAL A 59 -3.89 -2.79 1.45
C VAL A 59 -3.62 -3.46 2.79
N VAL A 60 -3.80 -4.79 2.81
CA VAL A 60 -3.53 -5.64 3.98
C VAL A 60 -2.70 -6.85 3.58
N TRP A 61 -1.92 -7.38 4.52
CA TRP A 61 -1.08 -8.57 4.36
C TRP A 61 -1.60 -9.76 5.18
N PRO A 62 -1.19 -11.01 4.87
CA PRO A 62 -1.69 -12.21 5.54
C PRO A 62 -1.42 -12.26 7.05
N ASN A 63 -0.41 -11.53 7.54
CA ASN A 63 -0.09 -11.38 8.97
C ASN A 63 -0.97 -10.34 9.69
N GLY A 64 -1.92 -9.72 8.98
CA GLY A 64 -2.76 -8.66 9.53
C GLY A 64 -2.10 -7.28 9.54
N ALA A 65 -0.92 -7.12 8.93
CA ALA A 65 -0.37 -5.79 8.71
C ALA A 65 -1.25 -5.04 7.72
N ASP A 66 -1.49 -3.76 7.99
CA ASP A 66 -2.20 -2.83 7.12
C ASP A 66 -1.53 -1.46 7.15
N LEU A 67 -1.83 -0.65 6.15
CA LEU A 67 -1.43 0.76 6.11
C LEU A 67 -2.70 1.59 5.99
N ALA A 68 -2.84 2.68 6.73
CA ALA A 68 -4.07 3.47 6.66
C ALA A 68 -4.28 4.08 5.25
N PRO A 69 -5.51 4.10 4.70
CA PRO A 69 -5.79 4.71 3.40
C PRO A 69 -5.29 6.16 3.29
N GLU A 70 -5.39 6.91 4.39
CA GLU A 70 -4.98 8.31 4.51
C GLU A 70 -3.48 8.47 4.36
N PHE A 71 -2.73 7.60 5.03
CA PHE A 71 -1.27 7.56 4.96
C PHE A 71 -0.80 7.25 3.53
N LEU A 72 -1.48 6.33 2.85
CA LEU A 72 -1.20 6.00 1.46
C LEU A 72 -1.53 7.16 0.53
N TYR A 73 -2.66 7.84 0.77
CA TYR A 73 -3.13 8.97 -0.05
C TYR A 73 -2.18 10.16 -0.01
N GLU A 74 -1.67 10.51 1.18
CA GLU A 74 -0.72 11.62 1.34
C GLU A 74 0.64 11.37 0.68
N ARG A 75 1.01 10.10 0.48
CA ARG A 75 2.31 9.68 -0.05
C ARG A 75 2.30 9.32 -1.53
N ILE A 76 1.14 9.35 -2.19
CA ILE A 76 1.06 9.08 -3.63
C ILE A 76 1.90 10.12 -4.36
N ARG A 77 2.92 9.66 -5.08
CA ARG A 77 3.66 10.48 -6.04
C ARG A 77 3.05 10.28 -7.41
N VAL A 78 2.52 11.35 -7.99
CA VAL A 78 2.06 11.34 -9.37
C VAL A 78 3.32 11.25 -10.25
N PRO A 79 3.48 10.20 -11.07
CA PRO A 79 4.56 10.18 -12.04
C PRO A 79 4.37 11.36 -13.00
N ALA A 80 5.43 12.17 -13.14
CA ALA A 80 5.48 13.36 -13.99
C ALA A 80 5.36 13.03 -15.48
#